data_AF-A0A349K593-F1
#
_entry.id   AF-A0A349K593-F1
#
_cell.length_a   1.000
_cell.length_b   1.000
_cell.length_c   1.000
_cell.angle_alpha   90.00
_cell.angle_beta   90.00
_cell.angle_gamma   90.00
#
_symmetry.space_group_name_H-M   'P 1'
#
loop_
_entity.id
_entity.type
_entity.pdbx_description
1 polymer ?
#
loop_
_entity_poly.entity_id
_entity_poly.type
_entity_poly.pdbx_seq_one_letter_code
_entity_poly.pdbx_strand_id
1 'polypeptide(L)'
;AERIRAGGAGIPAFFTPTGVGTELSEGKEVREFDGRSYIMETALKSDFALVKAHKADTLGNLSYKGTSQNFGAVMVRSSGISIVEVDEIVSPGQIESHLINTPALFVDRIVKR
;
A
#
# COMPACT_ATOMS: atom_id res chain seq x y z
N ALA A 1 5.35 -4.57 -4.50
CA ALA A 1 4.54 -4.37 -3.28
C ALA A 1 5.38 -3.78 -2.15
N GLU A 2 6.51 -4.41 -1.80
CA GLU A 2 7.28 -4.04 -0.61
C GLU A 2 7.85 -2.61 -0.62
N ARG A 3 8.32 -2.11 -1.77
CA ARG A 3 8.75 -0.70 -1.90
C ARG A 3 7.66 0.30 -1.54
N ILE A 4 6.42 0.05 -1.93
CA ILE A 4 5.25 0.90 -1.61
C ILE A 4 4.96 0.80 -0.11
N ARG A 5 4.92 -0.42 0.43
CA ARG A 5 4.71 -0.65 1.88
C ARG A 5 5.78 0.06 2.72
N ALA A 6 7.05 -0.03 2.33
CA ALA A 6 8.17 0.66 2.98
C ALA A 6 7.97 2.18 2.97
N GLY A 7 7.54 2.75 1.84
CA GLY A 7 7.20 4.16 1.72
C GLY A 7 6.11 4.61 2.71
N GLY A 8 5.01 3.88 2.80
CA GLY A 8 3.92 4.18 3.75
C GLY A 8 4.27 3.90 5.22
N ALA A 9 5.27 3.07 5.49
CA ALA A 9 5.76 2.78 6.85
C ALA A 9 6.91 3.72 7.28
N GLY A 10 7.36 4.63 6.43
CA GLY A 10 8.52 5.50 6.72
C GLY A 10 9.87 4.76 6.72
N ILE A 11 9.96 3.57 6.13
CA ILE A 11 11.20 2.80 6.00
C ILE A 11 11.90 3.24 4.71
N PRO A 12 13.09 3.87 4.77
CA PRO A 12 13.70 4.46 3.57
C PRO A 12 14.21 3.41 2.57
N ALA A 13 14.68 2.26 3.04
CA ALA A 13 15.17 1.17 2.22
C ALA A 13 15.10 -0.18 2.96
N PHE A 14 15.12 -1.28 2.21
CA PHE A 14 15.17 -2.64 2.73
C PHE A 14 15.99 -3.54 1.80
N PHE A 15 16.51 -4.66 2.34
CA PHE A 15 17.24 -5.66 1.56
C PHE A 15 16.32 -6.82 1.15
N THR A 16 16.44 -7.27 -0.09
CA THR A 16 15.67 -8.41 -0.63
C THR A 16 16.56 -9.31 -1.50
N PRO A 17 16.37 -10.64 -1.48
CA PRO A 17 17.11 -11.53 -2.37
C PRO A 17 16.52 -11.54 -3.79
N THR A 18 15.33 -10.96 -3.99
CA THR A 18 14.66 -10.89 -5.29
C THR A 18 15.44 -9.99 -6.24
N GLY A 19 15.83 -10.52 -7.40
CA GLY A 19 16.56 -9.76 -8.43
C GLY A 19 18.09 -9.78 -8.31
N VAL A 20 18.63 -10.45 -7.29
CA VAL A 20 20.09 -10.68 -7.18
C VAL A 20 20.58 -11.47 -8.41
N GLY A 21 21.65 -10.99 -9.03
CA GLY A 21 22.25 -11.65 -10.21
C GLY A 21 21.49 -11.44 -11.51
N THR A 22 20.48 -10.56 -11.54
CA THR A 22 19.79 -10.15 -12.76
C THR A 22 20.06 -8.68 -13.07
N GLU A 23 19.65 -8.21 -14.25
CA GLU A 23 19.73 -6.79 -14.65
C GLU A 23 19.07 -5.86 -13.61
N LEU A 24 18.08 -6.34 -12.84
CA LEU A 24 17.45 -5.56 -11.78
C LEU A 24 18.39 -5.21 -10.63
N SER A 25 19.53 -5.89 -10.48
CA SER A 25 20.53 -5.60 -9.46
C SER A 25 21.56 -4.56 -9.89
N GLU A 26 21.58 -4.16 -11.15
CA GLU A 26 22.57 -3.21 -11.67
C GLU A 26 22.46 -1.84 -10.97
N GLY A 27 23.60 -1.34 -10.50
CA GLY A 27 23.70 -0.06 -9.79
C GLY A 27 23.10 -0.04 -8.38
N LYS A 28 22.60 -1.16 -7.85
CA LYS A 28 22.08 -1.26 -6.49
C LYS A 28 23.14 -1.73 -5.51
N GLU A 29 23.02 -1.31 -4.26
CA GLU A 29 23.84 -1.84 -3.18
C GLU A 29 23.53 -3.33 -2.98
N VAL A 30 24.58 -4.15 -2.89
CA VAL A 30 24.48 -5.57 -2.57
C VAL A 30 25.13 -5.81 -1.22
N ARG A 31 24.45 -6.57 -0.35
CA ARG A 31 24.96 -6.95 0.96
C ARG A 31 24.70 -8.42 1.23
N GLU A 32 25.66 -9.08 1.86
CA GLU A 32 25.52 -10.46 2.31
C GLU A 32 24.97 -10.51 3.75
N PHE A 33 23.99 -11.39 3.96
CA PHE A 33 23.49 -11.76 5.28
C PHE A 33 23.45 -13.29 5.33
N ASP A 34 24.10 -13.89 6.33
CA ASP A 34 24.10 -15.34 6.57
C ASP A 34 24.46 -16.18 5.33
N GLY A 35 25.48 -15.76 4.57
CA GLY A 35 25.94 -16.48 3.37
C GLY A 35 25.06 -16.29 2.13
N ARG A 36 24.07 -15.39 2.17
CA ARG A 36 23.19 -15.09 1.04
C ARG A 36 23.26 -13.62 0.65
N SER A 37 23.35 -13.33 -0.64
CA SER A 37 23.33 -11.97 -1.19
C SER A 37 21.91 -11.40 -1.27
N TYR A 38 21.79 -10.11 -0.99
CA TYR A 38 20.56 -9.32 -1.08
C TYR A 38 20.87 -7.98 -1.75
N ILE A 39 19.91 -7.45 -2.50
CA ILE A 39 19.99 -6.10 -3.06
C ILE A 39 19.18 -5.12 -2.20
N MET A 40 19.67 -3.89 -2.07
CA MET A 40 18.94 -2.80 -1.42
C MET A 40 17.92 -2.20 -2.38
N GLU A 41 16.66 -2.15 -1.95
CA GLU A 41 15.57 -1.46 -2.61
C GLU A 41 15.15 -0.24 -1.80
N THR A 42 14.88 0.87 -2.47
CA THR A 42 14.39 2.10 -1.83
C THR A 42 12.85 2.12 -1.79
N ALA A 43 12.33 2.81 -0.79
CA ALA A 43 10.90 3.08 -0.69
C ALA A 43 10.35 3.78 -1.94
N LEU A 44 9.11 3.45 -2.28
CA LEU A 44 8.34 4.10 -3.34
C LEU A 44 7.18 4.84 -2.71
N LYS A 45 7.14 6.16 -2.93
CA LYS A 45 6.05 7.06 -2.54
C LYS A 45 5.42 7.69 -3.77
N SER A 46 4.23 8.23 -3.61
CA SER A 46 3.49 8.93 -4.66
C SER A 46 2.87 10.20 -4.11
N ASP A 47 2.67 11.21 -4.97
CA ASP A 47 1.90 12.40 -4.58
C ASP A 47 0.42 12.08 -4.47
N PHE A 48 -0.09 11.25 -5.40
CA PHE A 48 -1.50 10.84 -5.46
C PHE A 48 -1.66 9.32 -5.56
N ALA A 49 -2.65 8.77 -4.86
CA ALA A 49 -3.15 7.41 -5.06
C ALA A 49 -4.60 7.42 -5.54
N LEU A 50 -4.85 6.78 -6.68
CA LEU A 50 -6.19 6.50 -7.19
C LEU A 50 -6.50 5.02 -6.94
N VAL A 51 -7.46 4.74 -6.07
CA VAL A 51 -7.75 3.38 -5.60
C VAL A 51 -9.24 3.09 -5.69
N LYS A 52 -9.57 1.82 -6.00
CA LYS A 52 -10.94 1.32 -5.89
C LYS A 52 -11.08 0.45 -4.65
N ALA A 53 -12.12 0.70 -3.85
CA ALA A 53 -12.53 -0.13 -2.74
C ALA A 53 -14.01 -0.54 -2.89
N HIS A 54 -14.46 -1.49 -2.06
CA HIS A 54 -15.84 -1.98 -2.10
C HIS A 54 -16.75 -1.06 -1.28
N LYS A 55 -16.45 -0.87 0.01
CA LYS A 55 -17.19 0.06 0.87
C LYS A 55 -16.25 1.04 1.55
N ALA A 56 -16.75 2.26 1.76
CA ALA A 56 -16.22 3.18 2.75
C ALA A 56 -17.29 3.51 3.81
N ASP A 57 -16.89 3.68 5.06
CA ASP A 57 -17.74 4.41 6.00
C ASP A 57 -17.53 5.93 5.86
N THR A 58 -18.40 6.74 6.48
CA THR A 58 -18.27 8.21 6.45
C THR A 58 -17.06 8.75 7.21
N LEU A 59 -16.35 7.92 7.99
CA LEU A 59 -15.09 8.30 8.63
C LEU A 59 -13.90 8.13 7.70
N GLY A 60 -13.99 7.24 6.70
CA GLY A 60 -12.92 6.93 5.76
C GLY A 60 -12.45 5.49 5.79
N ASN A 61 -13.00 4.62 6.64
CA ASN A 61 -12.53 3.24 6.73
C ASN A 61 -12.94 2.47 5.48
N LEU A 62 -12.00 1.75 4.88
CA LEU A 62 -12.23 1.01 3.62
C LEU A 62 -12.24 -0.49 3.84
N SER A 63 -13.16 -1.15 3.15
CA SER A 63 -13.15 -2.59 2.92
C SER A 63 -13.00 -2.89 1.43
N TYR A 64 -12.30 -3.97 1.09
CA TYR A 64 -12.16 -4.49 -0.27
C TYR A 64 -12.91 -5.82 -0.39
N LYS A 65 -13.16 -6.28 -1.63
CA LYS A 65 -13.91 -7.51 -1.90
C LYS A 65 -13.09 -8.52 -2.66
N GLY A 66 -12.81 -9.67 -2.05
CA GLY A 66 -12.05 -10.75 -2.68
C GLY A 66 -10.68 -10.27 -3.17
N THR A 67 -10.32 -10.61 -4.42
CA THR A 67 -9.02 -10.29 -5.00
C THR A 67 -8.83 -8.82 -5.38
N SER A 68 -9.85 -7.96 -5.22
CA SER A 68 -9.69 -6.51 -5.35
C SER A 68 -8.83 -5.90 -4.22
N GLN A 69 -8.58 -6.66 -3.15
CA GLN A 69 -7.66 -6.30 -2.06
C GLN A 69 -6.18 -6.47 -2.44
N ASN A 70 -5.78 -5.96 -3.60
CA ASN A 70 -4.40 -6.11 -4.09
C ASN A 70 -3.46 -5.05 -3.50
N PHE A 71 -3.26 -3.93 -4.18
CA PHE A 71 -2.34 -2.85 -3.81
C PHE A 71 -3.03 -1.67 -3.13
N GLY A 72 -4.37 -1.64 -3.11
CA GLY A 72 -5.13 -0.48 -2.61
C GLY A 72 -4.65 0.00 -1.25
N ALA A 73 -4.61 -0.89 -0.26
CA ALA A 73 -4.23 -0.52 1.11
C ALA A 73 -2.79 0.01 1.24
N VAL A 74 -1.84 -0.54 0.48
CA VAL A 74 -0.45 -0.06 0.54
C VAL A 74 -0.26 1.23 -0.27
N MET A 75 -0.99 1.41 -1.37
CA MET A 75 -0.95 2.63 -2.18
C MET A 75 -1.50 3.82 -1.41
N VAL A 76 -2.67 3.67 -0.76
CA VAL A 76 -3.28 4.71 0.07
C VAL A 76 -2.28 5.19 1.14
N ARG A 77 -1.64 4.26 1.86
CA ARG A 77 -0.67 4.58 2.92
C ARG A 77 0.62 5.23 2.43
N SER A 78 1.01 5.02 1.17
CA SER A 78 2.26 5.54 0.59
C SER A 78 2.05 6.75 -0.32
N SER A 79 0.91 7.43 -0.16
CA SER A 79 0.53 8.59 -0.96
C SER A 79 0.43 9.86 -0.12
N GLY A 80 0.70 11.01 -0.74
CA GLY A 80 0.43 12.31 -0.13
C GLY A 80 -1.07 12.62 -0.07
N ILE A 81 -1.80 12.32 -1.16
CA ILE A 81 -3.25 12.45 -1.25
C ILE A 81 -3.85 11.17 -1.86
N SER A 82 -4.78 10.55 -1.15
CA SER A 82 -5.54 9.39 -1.59
C SER A 82 -6.94 9.78 -2.06
N ILE A 83 -7.35 9.22 -3.20
CA ILE A 83 -8.68 9.40 -3.78
C ILE A 83 -9.23 8.00 -4.05
N VAL A 84 -10.30 7.66 -3.34
CA VAL A 84 -10.83 6.30 -3.32
C VAL A 84 -12.23 6.27 -3.92
N GLU A 85 -12.37 5.59 -5.05
CA GLU A 85 -13.68 5.25 -5.61
C GLU A 85 -14.27 4.06 -4.84
N VAL A 86 -15.51 4.17 -4.39
CA VAL A 86 -16.23 3.09 -3.70
C VAL A 86 -17.56 2.76 -4.34
N ASP A 87 -17.96 1.49 -4.24
CA ASP A 87 -19.28 1.04 -4.70
C ASP A 87 -20.38 1.49 -3.71
N GLU A 88 -20.07 1.51 -2.41
CA GLU A 88 -21.02 1.86 -1.35
C GLU A 88 -20.39 2.77 -0.28
N ILE A 89 -21.13 3.79 0.16
CA ILE A 89 -20.83 4.56 1.37
C ILE A 89 -21.84 4.15 2.45
N VAL A 90 -21.34 3.75 3.61
CA VAL A 90 -22.12 3.23 4.74
C VAL A 90 -21.93 4.07 6.00
N SER A 91 -22.80 3.89 6.99
CA SER A 91 -22.64 4.53 8.30
C SER A 91 -21.51 3.88 9.11
N PRO A 92 -20.84 4.61 10.03
CA PRO A 92 -19.85 4.02 10.92
C PRO A 92 -20.42 2.82 11.70
N GLY A 93 -19.63 1.76 11.82
CA GLY A 93 -20.05 0.49 12.44
C GLY A 93 -20.73 -0.49 11.49
N GLN A 94 -21.04 -0.10 10.24
CA GLN A 94 -21.57 -1.02 9.21
C GLN A 94 -20.47 -1.76 8.43
N ILE A 95 -19.20 -1.43 8.67
CA ILE A 95 -18.05 -2.25 8.28
C ILE A 95 -17.58 -2.96 9.56
N GLU A 96 -17.61 -4.29 9.57
CA GLU A 96 -17.09 -5.06 10.70
C GLU A 96 -15.61 -4.76 10.90
N SER A 97 -15.18 -4.56 12.14
CA SER A 97 -13.83 -4.07 12.44
C SER A 97 -12.69 -4.90 11.83
N HIS A 98 -12.88 -6.22 11.73
CA HIS A 98 -11.88 -7.12 11.14
C HIS A 98 -11.85 -7.10 9.60
N LEU A 99 -12.85 -6.47 8.98
CA LEU A 99 -12.93 -6.24 7.53
C LEU A 99 -12.42 -4.85 7.13
N ILE A 100 -12.02 -4.00 8.09
CA ILE A 100 -11.37 -2.72 7.80
C ILE A 100 -9.94 -2.99 7.36
N ASN A 101 -9.68 -2.86 6.06
CA ASN A 101 -8.37 -3.11 5.47
C ASN A 101 -7.51 -1.84 5.43
N THR A 102 -8.13 -0.68 5.22
CA THR A 102 -7.46 0.62 5.24
C THR A 102 -8.17 1.51 6.24
N PRO A 103 -7.51 1.84 7.37
CA PRO A 103 -8.06 2.76 8.35
C PRO A 103 -8.30 4.15 7.75
N ALA A 104 -9.36 4.81 8.21
CA ALA A 104 -9.74 6.18 7.86
C ALA A 104 -8.58 7.18 7.89
N LEU A 105 -7.63 7.00 8.81
CA LEU A 105 -6.45 7.84 8.98
C LEU A 105 -5.68 8.11 7.67
N PHE A 106 -5.69 7.15 6.74
CA PHE A 106 -4.93 7.26 5.50
C PHE A 106 -5.75 7.73 4.30
N VAL A 107 -7.05 8.01 4.48
CA VAL A 107 -7.99 8.28 3.38
C VAL A 107 -8.36 9.76 3.35
N ASP A 108 -8.05 10.45 2.25
CA ASP A 108 -8.29 11.88 2.12
C ASP A 108 -9.62 12.19 1.43
N ARG A 109 -9.96 11.44 0.37
CA ARG A 109 -11.14 11.70 -0.46
C ARG A 109 -11.83 10.40 -0.83
N ILE A 110 -13.14 10.38 -0.68
CA ILE A 110 -14.00 9.28 -1.13
C ILE A 110 -14.90 9.81 -2.24
N VAL A 111 -14.97 9.05 -3.34
CA VAL A 111 -15.88 9.29 -4.45
C VAL A 111 -16.79 8.07 -4.56
N LYS A 112 -18.10 8.27 -4.50
CA LYS A 112 -19.05 7.19 -4.78
C LYS A 112 -19.30 7.11 -6.29
N ARG A 113 -19.31 5.90 -6.82
CA ARG A 113 -19.72 5.63 -8.20
C ARG A 113 -21.18 6.03 -8.46
#